data_AF-A0A972KYB9-F1
#
_entry.id   AF-A0A972KYB9-F1
#
_cell.length_a   1.000
_cell.length_b   1.000
_cell.length_c   1.000
_cell.angle_alpha   90.00
_cell.angle_beta   90.00
_cell.angle_gamma   90.00
#
_symmetry.space_group_name_H-M   'P 1'
#
loop_
_entity.id
_entity.type
_entity.pdbx_description
1 polymer ?
#
loop_
_entity_poly.entity_id
_entity_poly.type
_entity_poly.pdbx_seq_one_letter_code
_entity_poly.pdbx_strand_id
1 'polypeptide(L)' 'IIVGWKTRLFAFLLAGFTLIAGIIFHNQFSDPNELNHFMKNLSIVGGFLYLVKFGAGELSLDNRKSRNR' A
#
# COMPACT_ATOMS: atom_id res chain seq x y z
N ILE A 1 4.46 -7.05 -4.90
CA ILE A 1 5.07 -6.46 -3.68
C ILE A 1 5.95 -7.47 -2.93
N ILE A 2 5.46 -8.67 -2.58
CA ILE A 2 6.21 -9.67 -1.77
C ILE A 2 7.60 -10.00 -2.34
N VAL A 3 7.67 -10.33 -3.64
CA VAL A 3 8.94 -10.66 -4.32
C VAL A 3 9.81 -9.41 -4.58
N GLY A 4 9.26 -8.22 -4.33
CA GLY A 4 9.97 -6.97 -4.48
C GLY A 4 10.27 -6.59 -5.93
N TRP A 5 9.38 -6.92 -6.88
CA TRP A 5 9.47 -6.51 -8.28
C TRP A 5 8.51 -5.35 -8.57
N LYS A 6 9.05 -4.25 -9.12
CA LYS A 6 8.37 -2.97 -9.37
C LYS A 6 7.60 -2.46 -8.15
N THR A 7 8.20 -2.57 -6.97
CA THR A 7 7.51 -2.39 -5.69
C THR A 7 6.89 -1.00 -5.57
N ARG A 8 7.61 0.06 -5.93
CA ARG A 8 7.10 1.44 -5.84
C ARG A 8 5.87 1.66 -6.71
N LEU A 9 5.86 1.11 -7.94
CA LEU A 9 4.73 1.23 -8.86
C LEU A 9 3.49 0.51 -8.31
N PHE A 10 3.65 -0.77 -7.94
CA PHE A 10 2.52 -1.56 -7.44
C PHE A 10 2.03 -1.06 -6.07
N ALA A 11 2.92 -0.60 -5.20
CA ALA A 11 2.53 0.02 -3.93
C ALA A 11 1.74 1.30 -4.14
N PHE A 12 2.13 2.16 -5.09
CA PHE A 12 1.37 3.37 -5.42
C PHE A 12 -0.03 3.04 -5.95
N LEU A 13 -0.14 2.11 -6.89
CA LEU A 13 -1.43 1.68 -7.44
C LEU A 13 -2.33 1.07 -6.36
N LEU A 14 -1.78 0.23 -5.48
CA LEU A 14 -2.53 -0.40 -4.40
C LEU A 14 -2.91 0.59 -3.30
N ALA A 15 -2.08 1.59 -3.00
CA ALA A 15 -2.43 2.68 -2.08
C ALA A 15 -3.64 3.46 -2.62
N GLY A 16 -3.60 3.87 -3.89
CA GLY A 16 -4.72 4.58 -4.52
C GLY A 16 -5.99 3.73 -4.56
N PHE A 17 -5.88 2.48 -5.01
CA PHE A 17 -7.02 1.55 -5.04
C PHE A 17 -7.64 1.33 -3.65
N THR A 18 -6.82 1.08 -2.63
CA THR A 18 -7.31 0.79 -1.27
C THR A 18 -7.97 2.02 -0.65
N LEU A 19 -7.42 3.21 -0.90
CA LEU A 19 -8.02 4.46 -0.44
C LEU A 19 -9.40 4.69 -1.08
N ILE A 20 -9.48 4.56 -2.41
CA ILE A 20 -10.73 4.73 -3.16
C ILE A 20 -11.77 3.69 -2.69
N ALA A 21 -11.36 2.41 -2.56
CA ALA A 21 -12.24 1.36 -2.06
C ALA A 21 -12.75 1.64 -0.64
N GLY A 22 -11.88 2.10 0.27
CA GLY A 22 -12.27 2.48 1.63
C GLY A 22 -13.31 3.61 1.65
N ILE A 23 -13.13 4.64 0.82
CA ILE A 23 -14.06 5.77 0.71
C ILE A 23 -15.40 5.34 0.10
N ILE A 24 -15.40 4.43 -0.89
CA ILE A 24 -16.64 4.00 -1.55
C ILE A 24 -17.45 3.03 -0.67
N PHE A 25 -16.78 2.08 -0.02
CA PHE A 25 -17.43 0.98 0.69
C PHE A 25 -17.59 1.18 2.20
N HIS A 26 -16.86 2.12 2.81
CA HIS A 26 -16.94 2.40 4.26
C HIS A 26 -17.11 3.90 4.56
N ASN A 27 -18.17 4.49 4.03
CA ASN A 27 -18.43 5.94 4.12
C ASN A 27 -19.33 6.35 5.30
N GLN A 28 -19.87 5.40 6.06
CA GLN A 28 -20.74 5.69 7.19
C GLN A 28 -19.94 5.86 8.49
N PHE A 29 -19.25 6.98 8.64
CA PHE A 29 -18.33 7.23 9.76
C PHE A 29 -19.02 7.36 11.14
N SER A 30 -20.35 7.50 11.17
CA SER A 30 -21.13 7.48 12.42
C SER A 30 -21.34 6.07 12.98
N ASP A 31 -21.15 5.03 12.17
CA ASP A 31 -21.17 3.63 12.63
C ASP A 31 -19.74 3.21 13.03
N PRO A 32 -19.50 2.86 14.31
CA PRO A 32 -18.17 2.45 14.78
C PRO A 32 -17.57 1.27 14.02
N ASN A 33 -18.38 0.33 13.52
CA ASN A 33 -17.89 -0.83 12.78
C ASN A 33 -17.37 -0.43 11.39
N GLU A 34 -18.11 0.44 10.70
CA GLU A 34 -17.70 1.00 9.40
C GLU A 34 -16.46 1.89 9.54
N LEU A 35 -16.41 2.73 10.59
CA LEU A 35 -15.23 3.53 10.90
C LEU A 35 -14.00 2.65 11.14
N ASN A 36 -14.14 1.54 11.88
CA ASN A 36 -13.05 0.59 12.10
C ASN A 36 -12.55 -0.03 10.78
N HIS A 37 -13.45 -0.41 9.87
CA HIS A 37 -13.06 -0.92 8.56
C HIS A 37 -12.37 0.13 7.69
N PHE A 38 -12.86 1.37 7.69
CA PHE A 38 -12.20 2.48 7.00
C PHE A 38 -10.79 2.73 7.55
N MET A 39 -10.63 2.80 8.87
CA MET A 39 -9.34 3.05 9.52
C MET A 39 -8.33 1.91 9.27
N LYS A 40 -8.81 0.67 9.18
CA LYS A 40 -7.99 -0.48 8.73
C LYS A 40 -7.46 -0.24 7.31
N ASN A 41 -8.34 0.15 6.37
CA ASN A 41 -7.93 0.42 5.00
C ASN A 41 -6.98 1.62 4.91
N LEU A 42 -7.21 2.67 5.69
CA LEU A 42 -6.32 3.83 5.76
C LEU A 42 -4.92 3.45 6.28
N SER A 43 -4.85 2.57 7.27
CA SER A 43 -3.58 2.03 7.78
C SER A 43 -2.82 1.25 6.70
N ILE A 44 -3.53 0.44 5.90
CA ILE A 44 -2.96 -0.29 4.76
C ILE A 44 -2.42 0.67 3.69
N VAL A 45 -3.16 1.75 3.38
CA VAL A 45 -2.71 2.82 2.47
C VAL A 45 -1.39 3.42 2.97
N GLY A 46 -1.29 3.72 4.27
CA GLY A 46 -0.05 4.21 4.89
C GLY A 46 1.13 3.25 4.69
N GLY A 47 0.90 1.94 4.91
CA GLY A 47 1.91 0.90 4.66
C GLY A 47 2.37 0.84 3.20
N PHE A 48 1.46 0.99 2.24
CA PHE A 48 1.84 1.06 0.83
C PHE A 48 2.59 2.34 0.48
N LEU A 49 2.16 3.51 0.98
CA LEU A 49 2.88 4.77 0.76
C LEU A 49 4.29 4.75 1.37
N TYR A 50 4.48 4.07 2.49
CA TYR A 50 5.81 3.79 3.03
C TYR A 50 6.68 3.04 2.00
N LEU A 51 6.16 1.98 1.39
CA LEU A 51 6.86 1.24 0.32
C LEU A 51 7.08 2.06 -0.95
N VAL A 52 6.20 3.02 -1.27
CA VAL A 52 6.42 3.97 -2.37
C VAL A 52 7.66 4.82 -2.10
N LYS A 53 7.77 5.39 -0.89
CA LYS A 53 8.88 6.27 -0.51
C LYS A 53 10.19 5.50 -0.35
N PHE A 54 10.18 4.42 0.44
CA PHE A 54 11.41 3.72 0.82
C PHE A 54 11.78 2.58 -0.14
N GLY A 55 10.84 2.11 -0.98
CA GLY A 55 11.07 0.98 -1.87
C GLY A 55 10.99 -0.37 -1.15
N ALA A 56 11.41 -1.43 -1.83
CA ALA A 56 11.55 -2.76 -1.22
C ALA A 56 12.96 -2.94 -0.63
N GLY A 57 13.06 -3.77 0.42
CA GLY A 57 14.32 -4.06 1.10
C GLY A 57 15.36 -4.80 0.24
N GLU A 58 16.53 -5.05 0.80
CA GLU A 58 17.72 -5.58 0.10
C GLU A 58 17.51 -6.92 -0.63
N LEU A 59 16.62 -7.77 -0.11
CA LEU A 59 16.30 -9.08 -0.71
C LEU A 59 15.37 -8.98 -1.93
N SER A 60 14.87 -7.78 -2.27
CA SER A 60 13.96 -7.56 -3.40
C SER A 60 14.62 -7.80 -4.76
N LEU A 61 13.82 -8.23 -5.74
CA LEU A 61 14.27 -8.32 -7.13
C LEU A 61 14.68 -6.94 -7.70
N ASP A 62 13.99 -5.86 -7.29
CA ASP A 62 14.33 -4.49 -7.67
C ASP A 62 15.77 -4.13 -7.27
N ASN A 63 16.19 -4.46 -6.04
CA ASN A 63 17.55 -4.18 -5.57
C ASN A 63 18.59 -5.15 -6.13
N ARG A 64 18.25 -6.45 -6.30
CA ARG A 64 19.16 -7.41 -6.96
C ARG A 64 19.53 -6.98 -8.38
N LYS A 65 18.60 -6.39 -9.13
CA LYS A 65 18.87 -5.87 -10.49
C LYS A 65 19.75 -4.63 -10.49
N SER A 66 19.66 -3.78 -9.45
CA SER A 66 20.55 -2.64 -9.26
C SER A 66 21.95 -3.04 -8.81
N ARG A 67 22.10 -4.17 -8.10
CA ARG A 67 23.40 -4.66 -7.61
C ARG A 67 24.23 -5.39 -8.67
N ASN A 68 23.58 -5.92 -9.71
CA ASN A 68 24.22 -6.59 -10.84
C ASN A 68 24.49 -5.65 -12.05
N ARG A 69 24.28 -4.35 -11.87
CA ARG A 69 24.70 -3.29 -12.80
C ARG A 69 25.83 -2.51 -12.16
#